data_AF-A0A942I0E0-F1
#
_entry.id   AF-A0A942I0E0-F1
#
_cell.length_a   1.000
_cell.length_b   1.000
_cell.length_c   1.000
_cell.angle_alpha   90.00
_cell.angle_beta   90.00
_cell.angle_gamma   90.00
#
_symmetry.space_group_name_H-M   'P 1'
#
loop_
_entity.id
_entity.type
_entity.pdbx_description
1 polymer ?
#
loop_
_entity_poly.entity_id
_entity_poly.type
_entity_poly.pdbx_seq_one_letter_code
_entity_poly.pdbx_strand_id
1 'polypeptide(L)'
;MKNSLQTSVQDLMGNFADSITVLFPILKRAEIVDENLEGYDGWDLVSESLYEALVKDSIKCSLSQTDREEVSIPKYGFDLNSVKGESFIKISTELPSEAGKVFCFIRYGTSPKLHKIPSVVIVKEVLSDESLSEFRVLQSPDVKYTCSLFIKGQRRIIDKMTIEN
;
A
#
# COMPACT_ATOMS: atom_id res chain seq x y z
N MET A 1 21.06 25.08 -6.38
CA MET A 1 20.28 24.13 -7.20
C MET A 1 19.38 23.36 -6.26
N LYS A 2 18.06 23.36 -6.47
CA LYS A 2 17.17 22.44 -5.73
C LYS A 2 17.46 21.03 -6.25
N ASN A 3 17.79 20.10 -5.36
CA ASN A 3 17.92 18.70 -5.74
C ASN A 3 16.51 18.09 -5.75
N SER A 4 16.05 17.69 -6.94
CA SER A 4 14.80 16.95 -7.09
C SER A 4 15.11 15.46 -7.19
N LEU A 5 14.54 14.65 -6.30
CA LEU A 5 14.61 13.19 -6.38
C LEU A 5 13.43 12.68 -7.20
N GLN A 6 13.68 11.74 -8.11
CA GLN A 6 12.61 11.02 -8.82
C GLN A 6 12.41 9.64 -8.20
N THR A 7 11.16 9.27 -8.01
CA THR A 7 10.76 7.95 -7.48
C THR A 7 9.42 7.52 -8.10
N SER A 8 8.94 6.33 -7.77
CA SER A 8 7.65 5.83 -8.19
C SER A 8 6.88 5.19 -7.04
N VAL A 9 5.56 5.05 -7.18
CA VAL A 9 4.74 4.33 -6.19
C VAL A 9 5.21 2.88 -6.07
N GLN A 10 5.69 2.29 -7.18
CA GLN A 10 6.33 0.98 -7.16
C GLN A 10 7.55 0.94 -6.24
N ASP A 11 8.44 1.93 -6.34
CA ASP A 11 9.65 1.99 -5.50
C ASP A 11 9.30 2.21 -4.03
N LEU A 12 8.34 3.09 -3.74
CA LEU A 12 7.88 3.32 -2.36
C LEU A 12 7.30 2.05 -1.73
N MET A 13 6.43 1.35 -2.46
CA MET A 13 5.84 0.09 -1.99
C MET A 13 6.89 -1.01 -1.86
N GLY A 14 7.85 -1.10 -2.79
CA GLY A 14 8.98 -2.02 -2.70
C GLY A 14 9.84 -1.77 -1.46
N ASN A 15 10.24 -0.52 -1.23
CA ASN A 15 11.01 -0.12 -0.05
C ASN A 15 10.26 -0.41 1.25
N PHE A 16 8.95 -0.15 1.26
CA PHE A 16 8.10 -0.48 2.39
C PHE A 16 8.07 -2.01 2.62
N ALA A 17 7.83 -2.81 1.58
CA ALA A 17 7.83 -4.27 1.64
C ALA A 17 9.15 -4.86 2.14
N ASP A 18 10.28 -4.33 1.67
CA ASP A 18 11.61 -4.74 2.11
C ASP A 18 11.85 -4.36 3.58
N SER A 19 11.42 -3.16 3.99
CA SER A 19 11.55 -2.69 5.37
C SER A 19 10.79 -3.59 6.34
N ILE A 20 9.52 -3.89 6.04
CA ILE A 20 8.72 -4.78 6.88
C ILE A 20 9.28 -6.22 6.87
N THR A 21 9.82 -6.69 5.74
CA THR A 21 10.48 -7.99 5.62
C THR A 21 11.67 -8.13 6.57
N VAL A 22 12.53 -7.11 6.59
CA VAL A 22 13.75 -7.10 7.39
C VAL A 22 13.44 -6.92 8.87
N LEU A 23 12.48 -6.06 9.20
CA LEU A 23 12.13 -5.75 10.58
C LEU A 23 11.37 -6.88 11.29
N PHE A 24 10.48 -7.57 10.60
CA PHE A 24 9.64 -8.62 11.19
C PHE A 24 10.43 -9.63 12.06
N PRO A 25 11.50 -10.31 11.58
CA PRO A 25 12.23 -11.27 12.40
C PRO A 25 12.97 -10.62 13.57
N ILE A 26 13.31 -9.33 13.49
CA ILE A 26 13.95 -8.60 14.58
C ILE A 26 12.93 -8.31 15.67
N LEU A 27 11.78 -7.76 15.30
CA LEU A 27 10.71 -7.42 16.24
C LEU A 27 10.10 -8.67 16.87
N LYS A 28 9.97 -9.76 16.11
CA LYS A 28 9.58 -11.07 16.64
C LYS A 28 10.57 -11.57 17.70
N ARG A 29 11.89 -11.51 17.44
CA ARG A 29 12.91 -11.91 18.44
C ARG A 29 12.93 -11.03 19.68
N ALA A 30 12.48 -9.78 19.56
CA ALA A 30 12.34 -8.84 20.66
C ALA A 30 10.98 -8.98 21.39
N GLU A 31 10.16 -9.96 21.02
CA GLU A 31 8.82 -10.20 21.61
C GLU A 31 7.88 -8.99 21.50
N ILE A 32 8.09 -8.12 20.50
CA ILE A 32 7.23 -6.97 20.20
C ILE A 32 6.01 -7.39 19.37
N VAL A 33 6.16 -8.47 18.61
CA VAL A 33 5.16 -9.02 17.69
C VAL A 33 4.72 -10.38 18.20
N ASP A 34 3.41 -10.59 18.33
CA ASP A 34 2.87 -11.87 18.78
C ASP A 34 3.11 -12.94 17.70
N GLU A 35 3.38 -14.18 18.11
CA GLU A 35 3.51 -15.31 17.19
C GLU A 35 2.24 -15.60 16.40
N ASN A 36 1.07 -15.28 16.99
CA ASN A 36 -0.22 -15.49 16.37
C ASN A 36 -0.63 -14.31 15.47
N LEU A 37 0.04 -13.15 15.59
CA LEU A 37 -0.34 -11.90 14.91
C LEU A 37 -1.84 -11.58 15.09
N GLU A 38 -2.38 -11.96 16.25
CA GLU A 38 -3.79 -11.80 16.60
C GLU A 38 -4.00 -10.47 17.32
N GLY A 39 -4.75 -9.57 16.70
CA GLY A 39 -5.11 -8.26 17.27
C GLY A 39 -4.19 -7.12 16.83
N TYR A 40 -4.54 -5.91 17.30
CA TYR A 40 -3.77 -4.67 17.10
C TYR A 40 -2.52 -4.71 17.99
N ASP A 41 -1.48 -5.43 17.56
CA ASP A 41 -0.24 -5.58 18.32
C ASP A 41 0.82 -4.53 17.92
N GLY A 42 2.05 -4.70 18.42
CA GLY A 42 3.18 -3.83 18.06
C GLY A 42 3.52 -3.88 16.56
N TRP A 43 3.16 -4.94 15.85
CA TRP A 43 3.39 -5.06 14.41
C TRP A 43 2.49 -4.14 13.60
N ASP A 44 1.20 -4.06 13.93
CA ASP A 44 0.26 -3.18 13.24
C ASP A 44 0.68 -1.70 13.36
N LEU A 45 1.14 -1.28 14.55
CA LEU A 45 1.64 0.08 14.78
C LEU A 45 2.92 0.37 14.00
N VAL A 46 3.89 -0.55 14.00
CA VAL A 46 5.15 -0.37 13.26
C VAL A 46 4.90 -0.36 11.76
N SER A 47 4.08 -1.27 11.24
CA SER A 47 3.76 -1.34 9.81
C SER A 47 2.97 -0.13 9.34
N GLU A 48 2.02 0.38 10.12
CA GLU A 48 1.34 1.65 9.82
C GLU A 48 2.34 2.82 9.80
N SER A 49 3.19 2.94 10.82
CA SER A 49 4.16 4.04 10.91
C SER A 49 5.13 4.05 9.74
N LEU A 50 5.60 2.88 9.31
CA LEU A 50 6.46 2.74 8.14
C LEU A 50 5.72 3.07 6.84
N TYR A 51 4.48 2.60 6.70
CA TYR A 51 3.66 2.90 5.53
C TYR A 51 3.36 4.40 5.43
N GLU A 52 3.08 5.05 6.56
CA GLU A 52 2.91 6.49 6.63
C GLU A 52 4.16 7.25 6.18
N ALA A 53 5.30 6.97 6.80
CA ALA A 53 6.55 7.67 6.52
C ALA A 53 7.08 7.41 5.11
N LEU A 54 7.04 6.15 4.65
CA LEU A 54 7.65 5.78 3.36
C LEU A 54 6.70 6.02 2.19
N VAL A 55 5.41 5.76 2.35
CA VAL A 55 4.44 5.76 1.23
C VAL A 55 3.56 6.99 1.26
N LYS A 56 2.75 7.18 2.32
CA LYS A 56 1.75 8.25 2.38
C LYS A 56 2.40 9.63 2.30
N ASP A 57 3.42 9.87 3.11
CA ASP A 57 4.10 11.16 3.19
C ASP A 57 4.88 11.47 1.91
N SER A 58 5.58 10.49 1.35
CA SER A 58 6.28 10.63 0.06
C SER A 58 5.31 11.00 -1.07
N ILE A 59 4.15 10.34 -1.16
CA ILE A 59 3.11 10.69 -2.13
C ILE A 59 2.63 12.11 -1.90
N LYS A 60 2.25 12.45 -0.66
CA LYS A 60 1.77 13.78 -0.28
C LYS A 60 2.77 14.89 -0.57
N CYS A 61 4.06 14.64 -0.36
CA CYS A 61 5.14 15.58 -0.64
C CYS A 61 5.26 15.90 -2.13
N SER A 62 4.93 14.95 -3.01
CA SER A 62 4.92 15.16 -4.46
C SER A 62 3.73 16.00 -4.98
N LEU A 63 2.72 16.25 -4.13
CA LEU A 63 1.53 17.01 -4.49
C LEU A 63 1.71 18.51 -4.22
N SER A 64 0.89 19.32 -4.90
CA SER A 64 0.73 20.73 -4.57
C SER A 64 0.23 20.89 -3.13
N GLN A 65 0.51 22.01 -2.47
CA GLN A 65 0.09 22.25 -1.09
C GLN A 65 -1.42 22.06 -0.90
N THR A 66 -2.23 22.59 -1.82
CA THR A 66 -3.68 22.46 -1.79
C THR A 66 -4.14 21.01 -1.92
N ASP A 67 -3.57 20.28 -2.88
CA ASP A 67 -3.95 18.88 -3.11
C ASP A 67 -3.47 17.98 -1.95
N ARG A 68 -2.34 18.32 -1.31
CA ARG A 68 -1.80 17.60 -0.14
C ARG A 68 -2.74 17.62 1.08
N GLU A 69 -3.38 18.75 1.33
CA GLU A 69 -4.30 18.92 2.48
C GLU A 69 -5.64 18.19 2.25
N GLU A 70 -6.04 18.02 0.99
CA GLU A 70 -7.31 17.38 0.62
C GLU A 70 -7.19 15.86 0.46
N VAL A 71 -6.03 15.37 0.02
CA VAL A 71 -5.81 13.93 -0.20
C VAL A 71 -5.73 13.17 1.14
N SER A 72 -6.67 12.24 1.31
CA SER A 72 -6.59 11.19 2.31
C SER A 72 -6.19 9.87 1.65
N ILE A 73 -5.08 9.29 2.08
CA ILE A 73 -4.67 7.92 1.73
C ILE A 73 -4.98 7.04 2.95
N PRO A 74 -5.71 5.92 2.77
CA PRO A 74 -6.07 5.03 3.86
C PRO A 74 -4.87 4.53 4.65
N LYS A 75 -5.09 4.23 5.93
CA LYS A 75 -4.13 3.54 6.80
C LYS A 75 -3.80 2.15 6.25
N TYR A 76 -2.60 1.64 6.45
CA TYR A 76 -2.23 0.26 6.19
C TYR A 76 -3.19 -0.74 6.87
N GLY A 77 -3.50 -1.84 6.17
CA GLY A 77 -4.42 -2.87 6.68
C GLY A 77 -5.87 -2.43 6.81
N PHE A 78 -6.27 -1.32 6.18
CA PHE A 78 -7.65 -0.84 6.19
C PHE A 78 -8.65 -1.85 5.59
N ASP A 79 -9.87 -1.87 6.11
CA ASP A 79 -10.96 -2.66 5.51
C ASP A 79 -12.02 -1.70 4.94
N LEU A 80 -11.97 -1.47 3.62
CA LEU A 80 -12.99 -0.71 2.92
C LEU A 80 -14.03 -1.66 2.32
N ASN A 81 -15.27 -1.17 2.26
CA ASN A 81 -16.36 -1.78 1.49
C ASN A 81 -16.49 -1.16 0.08
N SER A 82 -15.92 0.04 -0.12
CA SER A 82 -15.94 0.78 -1.38
C SER A 82 -14.75 1.73 -1.47
N VAL A 83 -14.32 2.04 -2.69
CA VAL A 83 -13.32 3.08 -2.98
C VAL A 83 -13.94 4.39 -3.47
N LYS A 84 -15.27 4.50 -3.42
CA LYS A 84 -15.99 5.68 -3.89
C LYS A 84 -15.62 6.90 -3.05
N GLY A 85 -15.04 7.91 -3.70
CA GLY A 85 -14.58 9.13 -3.04
C GLY A 85 -13.28 8.97 -2.24
N GLU A 86 -12.64 7.82 -2.31
CA GLU A 86 -11.42 7.52 -1.55
C GLU A 86 -10.20 7.45 -2.46
N SER A 87 -9.05 7.86 -1.93
CA SER A 87 -7.76 7.52 -2.55
C SER A 87 -7.33 6.12 -2.13
N PHE A 88 -6.55 5.43 -2.95
CA PHE A 88 -6.01 4.12 -2.59
C PHE A 88 -4.77 3.77 -3.43
N ILE A 89 -3.96 2.85 -2.91
CA ILE A 89 -2.90 2.22 -3.70
C ILE A 89 -3.56 1.20 -4.62
N LYS A 90 -3.46 1.46 -5.91
CA LYS A 90 -3.99 0.63 -6.98
C LYS A 90 -2.97 -0.43 -7.37
N ILE A 91 -3.43 -1.66 -7.44
CA ILE A 91 -2.66 -2.80 -7.94
C ILE A 91 -3.21 -3.22 -9.29
N SER A 92 -2.29 -3.41 -10.23
CA SER A 92 -2.52 -4.10 -11.50
C SER A 92 -1.60 -5.30 -11.60
N THR A 93 -2.01 -6.33 -12.31
CA THR A 93 -1.21 -7.55 -12.51
C THR A 93 -1.06 -7.80 -14.01
N GLU A 94 0.03 -8.45 -14.41
CA GLU A 94 0.23 -8.92 -15.78
C GLU A 94 -0.29 -10.36 -16.00
N LEU A 95 -0.85 -10.99 -14.95
CA LEU A 95 -1.39 -12.33 -15.04
C LEU A 95 -2.58 -12.35 -16.02
N PRO A 96 -2.58 -13.24 -17.03
CA PRO A 96 -3.66 -13.32 -18.00
C PRO A 96 -5.05 -13.53 -17.38
N SER A 97 -5.12 -14.28 -16.27
CA SER A 97 -6.37 -14.54 -15.55
C SER A 97 -6.95 -13.30 -14.85
N GLU A 98 -6.15 -12.26 -14.66
CA GLU A 98 -6.54 -11.02 -13.99
C GLU A 98 -6.45 -9.79 -14.91
N ALA A 99 -6.29 -10.03 -16.22
CA ALA A 99 -6.16 -8.96 -17.21
C ALA A 99 -7.38 -8.01 -17.17
N GLY A 100 -7.11 -6.71 -17.07
CA GLY A 100 -8.14 -5.66 -17.03
C GLY A 100 -8.77 -5.42 -15.65
N LYS A 101 -8.48 -6.25 -14.65
CA LYS A 101 -8.96 -6.03 -13.28
C LYS A 101 -8.17 -4.96 -12.56
N VAL A 102 -8.85 -4.30 -11.63
CA VAL A 102 -8.27 -3.29 -10.75
C VAL A 102 -8.39 -3.79 -9.33
N PHE A 103 -7.29 -3.73 -8.59
CA PHE A 103 -7.27 -4.10 -7.18
C PHE A 103 -6.90 -2.89 -6.34
N CYS A 104 -7.39 -2.86 -5.10
CA CYS A 104 -6.88 -1.97 -4.06
C CYS A 104 -5.99 -2.76 -3.11
N PHE A 105 -4.83 -2.18 -2.79
CA PHE A 105 -3.93 -2.73 -1.78
C PHE A 105 -4.52 -2.53 -0.39
N ILE A 106 -4.46 -3.58 0.42
CA ILE A 106 -4.85 -3.53 1.82
C ILE A 106 -3.63 -3.67 2.72
N ARG A 107 -2.90 -4.78 2.57
CA ARG A 107 -1.72 -5.09 3.37
C ARG A 107 -0.88 -6.18 2.72
N TYR A 108 0.35 -6.33 3.20
CA TYR A 108 1.09 -7.57 3.05
C TYR A 108 0.61 -8.60 4.08
N GLY A 109 0.45 -9.84 3.63
CA GLY A 109 0.07 -10.95 4.49
C GLY A 109 1.27 -11.76 4.96
N THR A 110 1.17 -12.28 6.17
CA THR A 110 2.06 -13.31 6.74
C THR A 110 1.22 -14.56 6.97
N SER A 111 1.15 -15.48 5.98
CA SER A 111 0.31 -16.67 6.15
C SER A 111 0.98 -17.72 7.07
N PRO A 112 0.23 -18.40 7.95
CA PRO A 112 0.74 -19.49 8.79
C PRO A 112 1.22 -20.72 8.00
N LYS A 113 0.73 -20.94 6.76
CA LYS A 113 1.28 -21.96 5.85
C LYS A 113 2.52 -21.46 5.09
N LEU A 114 2.73 -20.15 5.08
CA LEU A 114 3.74 -19.43 4.32
C LEU A 114 4.72 -18.73 5.26
N HIS A 115 5.04 -19.33 6.41
CA HIS A 115 6.05 -18.83 7.33
C HIS A 115 7.36 -18.55 6.58
N LYS A 116 7.53 -17.29 6.18
CA LYS A 116 8.75 -16.55 5.83
C LYS A 116 8.31 -15.41 4.90
N ILE A 117 8.36 -14.17 5.41
CA ILE A 117 8.43 -12.92 4.62
C ILE A 117 7.09 -12.43 4.01
N PRO A 118 6.81 -11.10 4.00
CA PRO A 118 5.72 -10.50 3.24
C PRO A 118 5.97 -10.62 1.72
N SER A 119 5.74 -11.83 1.21
CA SER A 119 5.84 -12.19 -0.21
C SER A 119 4.48 -12.15 -0.91
N VAL A 120 3.40 -12.00 -0.14
CA VAL A 120 2.02 -11.98 -0.64
C VAL A 120 1.31 -10.68 -0.29
N VAL A 121 0.44 -10.27 -1.20
CA VAL A 121 -0.30 -9.02 -1.15
C VAL A 121 -1.78 -9.36 -0.98
N ILE A 122 -2.38 -8.85 0.10
CA ILE A 122 -3.81 -9.00 0.36
C ILE A 122 -4.52 -7.80 -0.26
N VAL A 123 -5.49 -8.09 -1.12
CA VAL A 123 -6.20 -7.09 -1.93
C VAL A 123 -7.70 -7.35 -1.96
N LYS A 124 -8.45 -6.35 -2.41
CA LYS A 124 -9.83 -6.52 -2.89
C LYS A 124 -9.92 -6.01 -4.34
N GLU A 125 -10.69 -6.71 -5.18
CA GLU A 125 -11.00 -6.28 -6.54
C GLU A 125 -11.99 -5.12 -6.48
N VAL A 126 -11.73 -4.08 -7.26
CA VAL A 126 -12.63 -2.93 -7.44
C VAL A 126 -13.61 -3.29 -8.53
N LEU A 127 -14.88 -3.42 -8.15
CA LEU A 127 -15.98 -3.72 -9.06
C LEU A 127 -16.42 -2.47 -9.82
N SER A 128 -17.26 -2.64 -10.85
CA SER A 128 -17.67 -1.57 -11.76
C SER A 128 -18.41 -0.41 -11.09
N ASP A 129 -19.07 -0.67 -9.97
CA ASP A 129 -19.78 0.31 -9.12
C ASP A 129 -18.90 0.88 -8.00
N GLU A 130 -17.59 0.63 -8.04
CA GLU A 130 -16.62 1.00 -7.01
C GLU A 130 -16.84 0.31 -5.65
N SER A 131 -17.68 -0.73 -5.61
CA SER A 131 -17.71 -1.66 -4.49
C SER A 131 -16.49 -2.58 -4.52
N LEU A 132 -16.20 -3.24 -3.40
CA LEU A 132 -15.05 -4.11 -3.26
C LEU A 132 -15.48 -5.57 -3.11
N SER A 133 -14.76 -6.47 -3.81
CA SER A 133 -14.95 -7.91 -3.70
C SER A 133 -14.50 -8.45 -2.33
N GLU A 134 -14.63 -9.77 -2.15
CA GLU A 134 -13.93 -10.48 -1.08
C GLU A 134 -12.40 -10.37 -1.20
N PHE A 135 -11.71 -10.67 -0.10
CA PHE A 135 -10.25 -10.65 -0.04
C PHE A 135 -9.62 -11.67 -0.98
N ARG A 136 -8.54 -11.26 -1.64
CA ARG A 136 -7.71 -12.12 -2.50
C ARG A 136 -6.25 -11.97 -2.11
N VAL A 137 -5.48 -13.00 -2.45
CA VAL A 137 -4.03 -13.03 -2.22
C VAL A 137 -3.34 -13.08 -3.58
N LEU A 138 -2.48 -12.10 -3.82
CA LEU A 138 -1.61 -12.01 -5.00
C LEU A 138 -0.15 -12.22 -4.58
N GLN A 139 0.69 -12.67 -5.51
CA GLN A 139 2.13 -12.74 -5.28
C GLN A 139 2.75 -11.37 -5.56
N SER A 140 3.64 -10.91 -4.67
CA SER A 140 4.28 -9.59 -4.80
C SER A 140 5.10 -9.35 -6.08
N PRO A 141 5.81 -10.33 -6.69
CA PRO A 141 6.54 -10.06 -7.93
C PRO A 141 5.64 -9.83 -9.15
N ASP A 142 4.36 -10.23 -9.08
CA ASP A 142 3.44 -10.18 -10.22
C ASP A 142 2.56 -8.92 -10.23
N VAL A 143 2.83 -7.97 -9.32
CA VAL A 143 2.01 -6.77 -9.15
C VAL A 143 2.78 -5.50 -9.43
N LYS A 144 2.09 -4.57 -10.10
CA LYS A 144 2.50 -3.19 -10.27
C LYS A 144 1.66 -2.29 -9.39
N TYR A 145 2.32 -1.39 -8.65
CA TYR A 145 1.68 -0.39 -7.81
C TYR A 145 1.58 0.96 -8.53
N THR A 146 0.41 1.56 -8.43
CA THR A 146 0.14 2.97 -8.73
C THR A 146 -0.70 3.53 -7.59
N CYS A 147 -0.91 4.85 -7.51
CA CYS A 147 -1.85 5.41 -6.57
C CYS A 147 -2.97 6.14 -7.31
N SER A 148 -4.20 5.81 -6.93
CA SER A 148 -5.42 6.44 -7.40
C SER A 148 -5.83 7.47 -6.35
N LEU A 149 -5.62 8.75 -6.63
CA LEU A 149 -5.98 9.86 -5.77
C LEU A 149 -7.37 10.38 -6.09
N PHE A 150 -8.17 10.65 -5.07
CA PHE A 150 -9.44 11.35 -5.21
C PHE A 150 -9.30 12.78 -4.68
N ILE A 151 -9.42 13.75 -5.58
CA ILE A 151 -9.17 15.19 -5.31
C ILE A 151 -10.26 16.00 -6.01
N LYS A 152 -11.00 16.83 -5.29
CA LYS A 152 -12.03 17.73 -5.81
C LYS A 152 -13.06 17.01 -6.69
N GLY A 153 -13.48 15.82 -6.26
CA GLY A 153 -14.44 15.01 -7.00
C GLY A 153 -13.87 14.28 -8.23
N GLN A 154 -12.55 14.34 -8.45
CA GLN A 154 -11.90 13.75 -9.62
C GLN A 154 -10.85 12.72 -9.22
N ARG A 155 -10.74 11.66 -10.03
CA ARG A 155 -9.73 10.62 -9.86
C ARG A 155 -8.48 10.94 -10.69
N ARG A 156 -7.32 10.89 -10.06
CA ARG A 156 -6.01 11.06 -10.71
C ARG A 156 -5.14 9.85 -10.41
N ILE A 157 -4.46 9.32 -11.42
CA ILE A 157 -3.52 8.22 -11.25
C ILE A 157 -2.10 8.77 -11.23
N ILE A 158 -1.34 8.40 -10.21
CA ILE A 158 0.09 8.68 -10.11
C ILE A 158 0.89 7.37 -10.13
N ASP A 159 1.99 7.37 -10.87
CA ASP A 159 2.95 6.27 -10.97
C ASP A 159 4.33 6.80 -10.57
N LYS A 160 4.82 7.81 -11.30
CA LYS A 160 6.09 8.50 -11.02
C LYS A 160 5.86 9.82 -10.28
N MET A 161 6.80 10.16 -9.41
CA MET A 161 6.74 11.33 -8.54
C MET A 161 8.10 12.02 -8.49
N THR A 162 8.06 13.34 -8.34
CA THR A 162 9.24 14.16 -8.05
C THR A 162 9.10 14.69 -6.63
N ILE A 163 10.11 14.45 -5.80
CA ILE A 163 10.18 14.93 -4.42
C ILE A 163 11.20 16.06 -4.38
N GLU A 164 10.75 17.26 -4.01
CA GLU A 164 11.63 18.40 -3.75
C GLU A 164 12.14 18.33 -2.31
N ASN A 165 13.47 18.28 -2.15
CA ASN A 165 14.15 18.44 -0.86
C ASN A 165 14.60 19.89 -0.64
#